data_AF-A0A1V5TLH9-F1
#
_entry.id   AF-A0A1V5TLH9-F1
#
_cell.length_a   1.000
_cell.length_b   1.000
_cell.length_c   1.000
_cell.angle_alpha   90.00
_cell.angle_beta   90.00
_cell.angle_gamma   90.00
#
_symmetry.space_group_name_H-M   'P 1'
#
loop_
_entity.id
_entity.type
_entity.pdbx_description
1 polymer ?
#
loop_
_entity_poly.entity_id
_entity_poly.type
_entity_poly.pdbx_seq_one_letter_code
_entity_poly.pdbx_strand_id
1 'polypeptide(L)'
;MGTFLAKRQLDALKNIGKNLLNLPGILGTFNLTKIISALVILSQLFGSILFDTPTTPSGRKLDLSKFDLAWSDEFESGVFDKTRWSGSWCWGDDGVSPCGPGWWHRSQVSYRDGNMIIGISYRQDGPAGPAYYTYGMDTKPGSDGPSKIGFEQCYGYFELRCILPKGEGLNPAFWLICDGMFNTDPDGGLTDGGVTGCEIDVFETKYDIGPSSPYMNSVYHTIHVDSYNEYHRSEMQGHFYADNPYEQFNTYGLEWNPDGYIWYINGIETARTDFGGVCRVPLYPIISVGMADNVANNRFLPAEFVVDYLRVYQYKDIPSP
;
A
#
# COMPACT_ATOMS: atom_id res chain seq x y z
N MET A 1 21.15 -17.68 -20.33
CA MET A 1 20.87 -16.35 -20.91
C MET A 1 19.92 -15.64 -19.97
N GLY A 2 20.45 -14.77 -19.11
CA GLY A 2 19.60 -13.97 -18.22
C GLY A 2 18.76 -13.02 -19.07
N THR A 3 17.45 -12.97 -18.82
CA THR A 3 16.56 -12.01 -19.47
C THR A 3 16.97 -10.60 -19.05
N PHE A 4 17.11 -9.68 -20.03
CA PHE A 4 17.40 -8.26 -19.78
C PHE A 4 16.26 -7.51 -19.05
N LEU A 5 15.11 -8.17 -18.85
CA LEU A 5 13.90 -7.61 -18.27
C LEU A 5 13.72 -8.08 -16.82
N ALA A 6 13.30 -7.16 -15.95
CA ALA A 6 12.84 -7.46 -14.61
C ALA A 6 11.55 -8.30 -14.65
N LYS A 7 11.28 -9.09 -13.59
CA LYS A 7 10.08 -9.93 -13.50
C LYS A 7 8.78 -9.15 -13.74
N ARG A 8 8.64 -7.96 -13.13
CA ARG A 8 7.48 -7.08 -13.37
C ARG A 8 7.28 -6.70 -14.85
N GLN A 9 8.36 -6.52 -15.62
CA GLN A 9 8.29 -6.25 -17.06
C GLN A 9 7.88 -7.50 -17.85
N LEU A 10 8.31 -8.68 -17.41
CA LEU A 10 7.87 -9.97 -17.98
C LEU A 10 6.40 -10.26 -17.66
N ASP A 11 5.93 -9.91 -16.47
CA ASP A 11 4.53 -10.13 -16.07
C ASP A 11 3.59 -9.14 -16.75
N ALA A 12 4.03 -7.89 -16.95
CA ALA A 12 3.37 -6.96 -17.85
C ALA A 12 3.16 -7.60 -19.24
N LEU A 13 4.24 -8.12 -19.87
CA LEU A 13 4.18 -8.83 -21.16
C LEU A 13 3.14 -9.98 -21.20
N LYS A 14 3.03 -10.77 -20.13
CA LYS A 14 2.08 -11.91 -20.08
C LYS A 14 0.62 -11.45 -19.98
N ASN A 15 0.32 -10.44 -19.16
CA ASN A 15 -1.05 -9.94 -18.97
C ASN A 15 -1.61 -9.32 -20.25
N ILE A 16 -0.74 -8.70 -21.03
CA ILE A 16 -1.03 -8.10 -22.33
C ILE A 16 -1.45 -9.11 -23.37
N GLY A 17 -0.71 -10.22 -23.48
CA GLY A 17 -1.01 -11.26 -24.47
C GLY A 17 -2.45 -11.74 -24.33
N LYS A 18 -2.93 -11.88 -23.08
CA LYS A 18 -4.32 -12.22 -22.78
C LYS A 18 -5.30 -11.12 -23.21
N ASN A 19 -4.98 -9.85 -22.96
CA ASN A 19 -5.85 -8.72 -23.29
C ASN A 19 -5.96 -8.47 -24.80
N LEU A 20 -4.86 -8.59 -25.55
CA LEU A 20 -4.88 -8.48 -27.02
C LEU A 20 -5.63 -9.63 -27.69
N LEU A 21 -5.54 -10.85 -27.15
CA LEU A 21 -6.29 -12.01 -27.64
C LEU A 21 -7.80 -11.91 -27.36
N ASN A 22 -8.17 -11.17 -26.32
CA ASN A 22 -9.57 -10.97 -25.92
C ASN A 22 -10.24 -9.74 -26.56
N LEU A 23 -9.54 -8.94 -27.37
CA LEU A 23 -10.14 -7.82 -28.11
C LEU A 23 -11.06 -8.38 -29.21
N PRO A 24 -12.41 -8.28 -29.08
CA PRO A 24 -13.30 -8.89 -30.04
C PRO A 24 -13.23 -8.11 -31.37
N GLY A 25 -12.68 -8.75 -32.40
CA GLY A 25 -12.87 -8.34 -33.79
C GLY A 25 -12.19 -7.03 -34.21
N ILE A 26 -10.90 -6.85 -33.94
CA ILE A 26 -10.09 -5.80 -34.60
C ILE A 26 -10.09 -6.00 -36.13
N LEU A 27 -10.21 -7.25 -36.60
CA LEU A 27 -10.14 -7.62 -38.01
C LEU A 27 -11.51 -7.66 -38.72
N GLY A 28 -12.63 -7.44 -38.02
CA GLY A 28 -13.98 -7.69 -38.56
C GLY A 28 -14.74 -6.46 -39.08
N THR A 29 -14.51 -5.29 -38.49
CA THR A 29 -15.18 -4.02 -38.85
C THR A 29 -14.33 -2.83 -38.39
N PHE A 30 -14.13 -1.82 -39.25
CA PHE A 30 -13.47 -0.57 -38.87
C PHE A 30 -14.23 0.10 -37.72
N ASN A 31 -13.68 0.04 -36.51
CA ASN A 31 -14.23 0.69 -35.32
C ASN A 31 -13.10 1.52 -34.70
N LEU A 32 -13.19 2.84 -34.87
CA LEU A 32 -12.16 3.79 -34.44
C LEU A 32 -11.88 3.69 -32.93
N THR A 33 -12.92 3.49 -32.11
CA THR A 33 -12.78 3.30 -30.66
C THR A 33 -11.93 2.07 -30.35
N LYS A 34 -12.15 0.93 -31.03
CA LYS A 34 -11.34 -0.28 -30.82
C LYS A 34 -9.87 -0.07 -31.20
N ILE A 35 -9.61 0.66 -32.29
CA ILE A 35 -8.25 0.99 -32.73
C ILE A 35 -7.56 1.88 -31.71
N ILE A 36 -8.23 2.94 -31.23
CA ILE A 36 -7.70 3.84 -30.22
C ILE A 36 -7.41 3.08 -28.92
N SER A 37 -8.34 2.25 -28.43
CA SER A 37 -8.11 1.42 -27.24
C SER A 37 -6.91 0.49 -27.41
N ALA A 38 -6.77 -0.15 -28.57
CA ALA A 38 -5.62 -1.01 -28.85
C ALA A 38 -4.30 -0.22 -28.84
N LEU A 39 -4.26 0.99 -29.42
CA LEU A 39 -3.09 1.85 -29.40
C LEU A 39 -2.72 2.34 -28.00
N VAL A 40 -3.71 2.69 -27.17
CA VAL A 40 -3.49 3.08 -25.76
C VAL A 40 -2.93 1.91 -24.96
N ILE A 41 -3.50 0.71 -25.13
CA ILE A 41 -2.96 -0.50 -24.52
C ILE A 41 -1.51 -0.66 -24.95
N LEU A 42 -1.23 -0.75 -26.27
CA LEU A 42 0.12 -0.91 -26.82
C LEU A 42 1.12 0.12 -26.28
N SER A 43 0.70 1.39 -26.17
CA SER A 43 1.49 2.49 -25.61
C SER A 43 1.89 2.24 -24.15
N GLN A 44 0.96 1.85 -23.29
CA GLN A 44 1.26 1.54 -21.88
C GLN A 44 2.20 0.33 -21.75
N LEU A 45 2.17 -0.59 -22.72
CA LEU A 45 3.08 -1.75 -22.73
C LEU A 45 4.51 -1.33 -23.01
N PHE A 46 4.70 -0.57 -24.10
CA PHE A 46 6.03 -0.08 -24.45
C PHE A 46 6.56 0.82 -23.32
N GLY A 47 5.70 1.64 -22.72
CA GLY A 47 6.01 2.44 -21.54
C GLY A 47 6.50 1.59 -20.37
N SER A 48 5.71 0.61 -19.93
CA SER A 48 6.06 -0.25 -18.77
C SER A 48 7.30 -1.10 -19.02
N ILE A 49 7.46 -1.68 -20.22
CA ILE A 49 8.60 -2.55 -20.55
C ILE A 49 9.89 -1.74 -20.67
N LEU A 50 9.87 -0.58 -21.31
CA LEU A 50 11.09 0.18 -21.58
C LEU A 50 11.43 1.18 -20.48
N PHE A 51 10.43 1.69 -19.77
CA PHE A 51 10.54 2.84 -18.87
C PHE A 51 9.84 2.65 -17.53
N ASP A 52 9.25 1.48 -17.24
CA ASP A 52 8.57 1.16 -15.98
C ASP A 52 7.39 2.12 -15.65
N THR A 53 6.81 2.74 -16.69
CA THR A 53 5.67 3.65 -16.51
C THR A 53 4.45 2.93 -15.96
N PRO A 54 3.54 3.62 -15.25
CA PRO A 54 2.38 2.97 -14.68
C PRO A 54 1.44 2.36 -15.72
N THR A 55 0.74 1.32 -15.29
CA THR A 55 -0.27 0.61 -16.09
C THR A 55 -1.64 0.70 -15.44
N THR A 56 -2.70 0.67 -16.25
CA THR A 56 -4.06 0.58 -15.70
C THR A 56 -4.33 -0.85 -15.22
N PRO A 57 -4.89 -1.04 -14.00
CA PRO A 57 -5.29 -2.36 -13.50
C PRO A 57 -6.18 -3.09 -14.52
N SER A 58 -5.87 -4.36 -14.79
CA SER A 58 -6.59 -5.16 -15.80
C SER A 58 -6.64 -6.66 -15.51
N GLY A 59 -6.27 -7.07 -14.30
CA GLY A 59 -6.29 -8.47 -13.88
C GLY A 59 -7.69 -8.97 -13.51
N ARG A 60 -7.74 -10.07 -12.75
CA ARG A 60 -9.00 -10.67 -12.30
C ARG A 60 -9.71 -9.73 -11.33
N LYS A 61 -11.05 -9.79 -11.33
CA LYS A 61 -11.84 -9.13 -10.30
C LYS A 61 -11.69 -9.87 -8.98
N LEU A 62 -11.61 -9.11 -7.89
CA LEU A 62 -11.70 -9.62 -6.54
C LEU A 62 -13.01 -10.40 -6.37
N ASP A 63 -12.90 -11.55 -5.71
CA ASP A 63 -14.04 -12.40 -5.34
C ASP A 63 -14.12 -12.49 -3.81
N LEU A 64 -14.87 -11.55 -3.23
CA LEU A 64 -15.10 -11.47 -1.78
C LEU A 64 -15.95 -12.62 -1.24
N SER A 65 -16.60 -13.44 -2.08
CA SER A 65 -17.48 -14.52 -1.60
C SER A 65 -16.74 -15.62 -0.84
N LYS A 66 -15.41 -15.71 -1.04
CA LYS A 66 -14.51 -16.64 -0.36
C LYS A 66 -14.16 -16.25 1.08
N PHE A 67 -14.53 -15.04 1.50
CA PHE A 67 -14.09 -14.47 2.77
C PHE A 67 -15.26 -14.11 3.69
N ASP A 68 -14.97 -14.05 4.99
CA ASP A 68 -15.81 -13.44 6.02
C ASP A 68 -15.06 -12.25 6.64
N LEU A 69 -15.80 -11.20 7.04
CA LEU A 69 -15.20 -10.05 7.73
C LEU A 69 -14.64 -10.49 9.09
N ALA A 70 -13.35 -10.29 9.30
CA ALA A 70 -12.65 -10.68 10.52
C ALA A 70 -12.42 -9.48 11.46
N TRP A 71 -12.11 -8.32 10.87
CA TRP A 71 -11.86 -7.09 11.61
C TRP A 71 -12.12 -5.87 10.74
N SER A 72 -12.61 -4.78 11.33
CA SER A 72 -12.65 -3.49 10.64
C SER A 72 -12.63 -2.30 11.59
N ASP A 73 -12.19 -1.17 11.03
CA ASP A 73 -12.48 0.14 11.56
C ASP A 73 -13.10 1.01 10.46
N GLU A 74 -14.32 1.47 10.72
CA GLU A 74 -15.09 2.36 9.84
C GLU A 74 -14.96 3.82 10.27
N PHE A 75 -14.20 4.11 11.34
CA PHE A 75 -13.92 5.45 11.86
C PHE A 75 -15.12 6.34 12.25
N GLU A 76 -16.34 5.78 12.24
CA GLU A 76 -17.61 6.43 12.62
C GLU A 76 -17.67 6.92 14.07
N SER A 77 -16.87 6.34 14.97
CA SER A 77 -16.82 6.77 16.38
C SER A 77 -16.24 8.17 16.55
N GLY A 78 -15.48 8.65 15.55
CA GLY A 78 -14.83 9.96 15.57
C GLY A 78 -13.72 10.11 16.60
N VAL A 79 -13.20 9.01 17.16
CA VAL A 79 -12.17 9.01 18.20
C VAL A 79 -11.10 7.95 17.92
N PHE A 80 -9.90 8.17 18.45
CA PHE A 80 -8.85 7.15 18.43
C PHE A 80 -9.20 6.01 19.37
N ASP A 81 -9.45 4.84 18.80
CA ASP A 81 -9.70 3.64 19.58
C ASP A 81 -8.38 2.97 19.97
N LYS A 82 -7.91 3.23 21.20
CA LYS A 82 -6.69 2.62 21.77
C LYS A 82 -6.82 1.12 22.04
N THR A 83 -8.01 0.52 21.87
CA THR A 83 -8.16 -0.94 21.90
C THR A 83 -7.85 -1.57 20.54
N ARG A 84 -7.97 -0.79 19.46
CA ARG A 84 -7.74 -1.20 18.07
C ARG A 84 -6.37 -0.77 17.54
N TRP A 85 -5.96 0.45 17.87
CA TRP A 85 -4.76 1.08 17.36
C TRP A 85 -3.76 1.28 18.49
N SER A 86 -2.56 0.75 18.33
CA SER A 86 -1.50 0.84 19.34
C SER A 86 -0.80 2.20 19.28
N GLY A 87 -0.54 2.69 18.07
CA GLY A 87 0.29 3.86 17.83
C GLY A 87 1.73 3.66 18.31
N SER A 88 2.29 2.45 18.16
CA SER A 88 3.61 2.07 18.68
C SER A 88 4.74 2.99 18.21
N TRP A 89 4.61 3.57 17.02
CA TRP A 89 5.56 4.55 16.49
C TRP A 89 5.46 5.91 17.18
N CYS A 90 4.37 6.22 17.85
CA CYS A 90 4.14 7.49 18.55
C CYS A 90 3.33 7.19 19.80
N TRP A 91 4.01 6.69 20.83
CA TRP A 91 3.42 6.23 22.10
C TRP A 91 2.36 7.20 22.66
N GLY A 92 1.08 6.86 22.45
CA GLY A 92 -0.05 7.66 22.95
C GLY A 92 -0.18 9.04 22.29
N ASP A 93 -0.59 10.03 23.09
CA ASP A 93 -0.91 11.38 22.59
C ASP A 93 0.30 12.33 22.58
N ASP A 94 1.41 11.94 23.24
CA ASP A 94 2.59 12.79 23.47
C ASP A 94 3.86 12.24 22.77
N GLY A 95 3.78 11.08 22.12
CA GLY A 95 4.89 10.45 21.42
C GLY A 95 5.21 11.15 20.11
N VAL A 96 6.47 11.55 19.93
CA VAL A 96 7.00 12.11 18.68
C VAL A 96 8.05 11.16 18.11
N SER A 97 7.94 10.84 16.82
CA SER A 97 8.95 10.03 16.11
C SER A 97 9.45 10.70 14.84
N PRO A 98 10.76 10.61 14.51
CA PRO A 98 11.29 11.16 13.28
C PRO A 98 10.57 10.59 12.05
N CYS A 99 10.30 11.45 11.07
CA CYS A 99 9.76 11.06 9.77
C CYS A 99 10.39 11.94 8.69
N GLY A 100 11.48 11.47 8.09
CA GLY A 100 12.28 12.24 7.14
C GLY A 100 12.70 13.60 7.73
N PRO A 101 12.38 14.74 7.07
CA PRO A 101 12.73 16.07 7.57
C PRO A 101 11.80 16.61 8.68
N GLY A 102 10.81 15.82 9.11
CA GLY A 102 9.83 16.24 10.11
C GLY A 102 9.51 15.14 11.11
N TRP A 103 8.29 15.14 11.62
CA TRP A 103 7.90 14.28 12.73
C TRP A 103 6.53 13.64 12.55
N TRP A 104 6.39 12.39 12.99
CA TRP A 104 5.12 11.79 13.30
C TRP A 104 4.66 12.21 14.69
N HIS A 105 3.38 12.59 14.80
CA HIS A 105 2.73 12.89 16.07
C HIS A 105 1.22 12.65 16.04
N ARG A 106 0.66 12.04 17.09
CA ARG A 106 -0.76 11.61 17.14
C ARG A 106 -1.73 12.77 16.93
N SER A 107 -1.39 13.97 17.36
CA SER A 107 -2.26 15.14 17.17
C SER A 107 -2.57 15.48 15.71
N GLN A 108 -1.89 14.87 14.73
CA GLN A 108 -2.21 15.06 13.31
C GLN A 108 -3.41 14.23 12.85
N VAL A 109 -3.89 13.28 13.66
CA VAL A 109 -5.11 12.54 13.35
C VAL A 109 -6.34 13.22 13.93
N SER A 110 -7.30 13.50 13.05
CA SER A 110 -8.64 13.98 13.39
C SER A 110 -9.69 13.12 12.67
N TYR A 111 -10.96 13.37 12.94
CA TYR A 111 -12.07 12.65 12.32
C TYR A 111 -13.10 13.64 11.81
N ARG A 112 -13.61 13.40 10.60
CA ARG A 112 -14.56 14.28 9.92
C ARG A 112 -15.43 13.46 8.97
N ASP A 113 -16.75 13.65 9.06
CA ASP A 113 -17.73 13.04 8.16
C ASP A 113 -17.60 11.50 8.04
N GLY A 114 -17.43 10.80 9.16
CA GLY A 114 -17.23 9.34 9.20
C GLY A 114 -15.83 8.87 8.79
N ASN A 115 -14.93 9.78 8.41
CA ASN A 115 -13.58 9.45 7.97
C ASN A 115 -12.53 9.77 9.04
N MET A 116 -11.45 9.00 9.05
CA MET A 116 -10.20 9.40 9.69
C MET A 116 -9.39 10.30 8.75
N ILE A 117 -8.77 11.34 9.30
CA ILE A 117 -7.91 12.28 8.57
C ILE A 117 -6.52 12.28 9.20
N ILE A 118 -5.48 11.92 8.46
CA ILE A 118 -4.09 12.24 8.83
C ILE A 118 -3.73 13.57 8.16
N GLY A 119 -3.60 14.63 8.95
CA GLY A 119 -3.19 15.95 8.48
C GLY A 119 -1.68 16.08 8.30
N ILE A 120 -1.26 16.84 7.31
CA ILE A 120 0.15 17.18 7.07
C ILE A 120 0.29 18.70 7.04
N SER A 121 1.10 19.24 7.95
CA SER A 121 1.27 20.69 8.09
C SER A 121 2.59 21.08 8.73
N TYR A 122 3.10 22.27 8.39
CA TYR A 122 4.15 22.91 9.19
C TYR A 122 3.54 23.49 10.47
N ARG A 123 4.19 23.26 11.61
CA ARG A 123 3.77 23.80 12.90
C ARG A 123 4.93 24.51 13.56
N GLN A 124 4.76 25.81 13.80
CA GLN A 124 5.73 26.61 14.55
C GLN A 124 5.86 26.13 15.99
N ASP A 125 4.72 25.85 16.64
CA ASP A 125 4.65 25.39 18.03
C ASP A 125 4.31 23.89 18.09
N GLY A 126 5.05 23.10 17.32
CA GLY A 126 4.90 21.65 17.30
C GLY A 126 5.55 20.97 18.53
N PRO A 127 5.13 19.74 18.89
CA PRO A 127 5.67 19.01 20.04
C PRO A 127 7.20 18.78 20.05
N ALA A 128 7.83 18.72 18.88
CA ALA A 128 9.29 18.68 18.71
C ALA A 128 9.85 19.99 18.12
N GLY A 129 9.16 21.11 18.34
CA GLY A 129 9.52 22.43 17.83
C GLY A 129 9.04 22.73 16.40
N PRO A 130 9.55 23.81 15.79
CA PRO A 130 9.15 24.24 14.46
C PRO A 130 9.53 23.23 13.37
N ALA A 131 8.55 22.50 12.83
CA ALA A 131 8.78 21.44 11.85
C ALA A 131 7.51 21.08 11.07
N TYR A 132 7.65 20.25 10.04
CA TYR A 132 6.52 19.55 9.43
C TYR A 132 6.10 18.37 10.29
N TYR A 133 4.78 18.18 10.42
CA TYR A 133 4.18 17.08 11.17
C TYR A 133 3.19 16.31 10.33
N THR A 134 3.18 14.99 10.51
CA THR A 134 2.18 14.05 9.99
C THR A 134 2.02 12.89 10.98
N TYR A 135 1.51 11.72 10.56
CA TYR A 135 1.37 10.56 11.44
C TYR A 135 1.50 9.21 10.73
N GLY A 136 1.83 8.20 11.53
CA GLY A 136 1.66 6.78 11.23
C GLY A 136 0.98 6.10 12.41
N MET A 137 -0.08 5.33 12.14
CA MET A 137 -0.77 4.51 13.12
C MET A 137 -0.67 3.05 12.73
N ASP A 138 -0.63 2.18 13.73
CA ASP A 138 -0.52 0.75 13.54
C ASP A 138 -1.44 0.01 14.50
N THR A 139 -1.71 -1.23 14.15
CA THR A 139 -2.47 -2.18 14.95
C THR A 139 -1.54 -3.15 15.70
N LYS A 140 -0.26 -2.82 15.88
CA LYS A 140 0.72 -3.72 16.50
C LYS A 140 0.16 -4.29 17.79
N PRO A 141 0.10 -5.62 17.92
CA PRO A 141 -0.45 -6.27 19.10
C PRO A 141 0.35 -5.91 20.36
N GLY A 142 -0.36 -5.61 21.45
CA GLY A 142 0.23 -5.59 22.78
C GLY A 142 0.61 -6.99 23.27
N SER A 143 1.20 -7.06 24.47
CA SER A 143 1.50 -8.34 25.15
C SER A 143 0.24 -9.20 25.31
N ASP A 144 0.37 -10.52 25.19
CA ASP A 144 -0.75 -11.45 25.25
C ASP A 144 -1.58 -11.32 26.55
N GLY A 145 -2.91 -11.37 26.41
CA GLY A 145 -3.85 -11.29 27.52
C GLY A 145 -5.26 -10.87 27.08
N PRO A 146 -6.28 -10.94 27.97
CA PRO A 146 -7.67 -10.59 27.66
C PRO A 146 -7.89 -9.09 27.33
N SER A 147 -6.86 -8.26 27.51
CA SER A 147 -6.83 -6.84 27.17
C SER A 147 -5.87 -6.54 26.01
N LYS A 148 -5.56 -7.53 25.16
CA LYS A 148 -4.64 -7.38 24.02
C LYS A 148 -5.15 -6.24 23.12
N ILE A 149 -4.42 -5.13 23.13
CA ILE A 149 -4.61 -4.02 22.20
C ILE A 149 -4.12 -4.46 20.81
N GLY A 150 -4.68 -3.88 19.76
CA GLY A 150 -4.21 -4.11 18.40
C GLY A 150 -4.88 -5.28 17.69
N PHE A 151 -4.36 -5.58 16.52
CA PHE A 151 -4.85 -6.59 15.60
C PHE A 151 -3.69 -7.07 14.72
N GLU A 152 -3.59 -8.37 14.53
CA GLU A 152 -2.72 -9.00 13.56
C GLU A 152 -3.46 -10.21 12.99
N GLN A 153 -3.19 -10.56 11.73
CA GLN A 153 -3.79 -11.72 11.10
C GLN A 153 -2.80 -12.34 10.13
N CYS A 154 -2.84 -13.67 10.00
CA CYS A 154 -2.15 -14.37 8.95
C CYS A 154 -3.14 -14.74 7.84
N TYR A 155 -2.78 -14.43 6.59
CA TYR A 155 -3.61 -14.59 5.40
C TYR A 155 -4.90 -13.77 5.40
N GLY A 156 -5.62 -13.81 4.28
CA GLY A 156 -6.90 -13.14 4.10
C GLY A 156 -6.86 -12.03 3.06
N TYR A 157 -7.85 -11.14 3.13
CA TYR A 157 -7.93 -9.95 2.30
C TYR A 157 -7.92 -8.69 3.16
N PHE A 158 -7.01 -7.76 2.88
CA PHE A 158 -6.87 -6.48 3.59
C PHE A 158 -7.19 -5.35 2.61
N GLU A 159 -8.06 -4.43 2.97
CA GLU A 159 -8.46 -3.32 2.10
C GLU A 159 -8.57 -2.00 2.85
N LEU A 160 -7.89 -0.98 2.33
CA LEU A 160 -8.05 0.41 2.74
C LEU A 160 -8.80 1.19 1.67
N ARG A 161 -9.82 1.94 2.06
CA ARG A 161 -10.50 2.90 1.19
C ARG A 161 -10.12 4.32 1.57
N CYS A 162 -9.51 5.08 0.66
CA CYS A 162 -8.94 6.38 1.00
C CYS A 162 -8.83 7.34 -0.20
N ILE A 163 -8.62 8.63 0.13
CA ILE A 163 -8.17 9.70 -0.77
C ILE A 163 -6.77 10.11 -0.32
N LEU A 164 -5.80 10.03 -1.22
CA LEU A 164 -4.41 10.33 -0.95
C LEU A 164 -4.16 11.84 -0.77
N PRO A 165 -3.21 12.24 0.10
CA PRO A 165 -2.83 13.64 0.26
C PRO A 165 -2.13 14.15 -1.00
N LYS A 166 -2.43 15.39 -1.38
CA LYS A 166 -1.79 16.07 -2.51
C LYS A 166 -0.40 16.57 -2.11
N GLY A 167 0.56 16.37 -3.00
CA GLY A 167 1.75 17.19 -3.09
C GLY A 167 3.08 16.45 -2.95
N GLU A 168 4.12 17.16 -3.36
CA GLU A 168 5.49 16.66 -3.35
C GLU A 168 6.00 16.32 -1.95
N GLY A 169 6.89 15.33 -1.90
CA GLY A 169 7.58 14.96 -0.66
C GLY A 169 6.70 14.27 0.38
N LEU A 170 5.48 13.86 0.02
CA LEU A 170 4.64 13.00 0.85
C LEU A 170 4.73 11.56 0.35
N ASN A 171 4.77 10.61 1.29
CA ASN A 171 4.70 9.17 1.01
C ASN A 171 3.56 8.50 1.78
N PRO A 172 2.28 8.72 1.42
CA PRO A 172 1.16 7.97 1.98
C PRO A 172 1.30 6.47 1.68
N ALA A 173 1.04 5.64 2.69
CA ALA A 173 1.21 4.20 2.62
C ALA A 173 0.14 3.45 3.41
N PHE A 174 -0.22 2.28 2.89
CA PHE A 174 -0.93 1.22 3.60
C PHE A 174 -0.13 -0.07 3.45
N TRP A 175 0.30 -0.64 4.58
CA TRP A 175 1.28 -1.73 4.59
C TRP A 175 1.07 -2.64 5.80
N LEU A 176 1.59 -3.86 5.71
CA LEU A 176 1.54 -4.88 6.75
C LEU A 176 2.96 -5.26 7.14
N ILE A 177 3.21 -5.50 8.42
CA ILE A 177 4.54 -5.92 8.89
C ILE A 177 4.44 -6.81 10.14
N CYS A 178 5.52 -7.54 10.42
CA CYS A 178 5.76 -8.19 11.71
C CYS A 178 7.14 -7.81 12.27
N ASP A 179 7.32 -8.01 13.57
CA ASP A 179 8.57 -7.66 14.26
C ASP A 179 9.80 -8.43 13.77
N GLY A 180 9.60 -9.58 13.09
CA GLY A 180 10.68 -10.35 12.47
C GLY A 180 11.51 -9.55 11.47
N MET A 181 10.94 -8.51 10.84
CA MET A 181 11.67 -7.61 9.93
C MET A 181 12.74 -6.75 10.62
N PHE A 182 12.67 -6.59 11.95
CA PHE A 182 13.68 -5.85 12.70
C PHE A 182 14.84 -6.73 13.20
N ASN A 183 14.81 -8.05 12.96
CA ASN A 183 15.93 -8.92 13.32
C ASN A 183 17.11 -8.69 12.38
N THR A 184 18.24 -8.29 12.93
CA THR A 184 19.49 -8.05 12.20
C THR A 184 20.53 -9.16 12.40
N ASP A 185 20.23 -10.17 13.23
CA ASP A 185 21.12 -11.29 13.52
C ASP A 185 20.89 -12.43 12.50
N PRO A 186 21.84 -12.68 11.57
CA PRO A 186 21.70 -13.77 10.61
C PRO A 186 21.69 -15.16 11.27
N ASP A 187 22.33 -15.33 12.43
CA ASP A 187 22.36 -16.60 13.18
C ASP A 187 21.09 -16.77 14.03
N GLY A 188 20.45 -15.66 14.40
CA GLY A 188 19.16 -15.61 15.10
C GLY A 188 17.95 -15.91 14.22
N GLY A 189 18.16 -16.11 12.91
CA GLY A 189 17.12 -16.31 11.92
C GLY A 189 16.56 -14.99 11.40
N LEU A 190 16.93 -14.62 10.18
CA LEU A 190 16.22 -13.61 9.40
C LEU A 190 14.80 -14.12 9.08
N THR A 191 14.12 -13.51 8.11
CA THR A 191 12.76 -13.91 7.75
C THR A 191 12.66 -15.17 6.88
N ASP A 192 13.76 -15.91 6.69
CA ASP A 192 13.84 -17.08 5.81
C ASP A 192 13.29 -16.78 4.40
N GLY A 193 13.73 -15.66 3.83
CA GLY A 193 13.26 -15.19 2.53
C GLY A 193 11.77 -14.86 2.45
N GLY A 194 11.18 -14.49 3.58
CA GLY A 194 9.79 -14.06 3.69
C GLY A 194 8.89 -15.02 4.45
N VAL A 195 9.31 -16.28 4.66
CA VAL A 195 8.46 -17.33 5.25
C VAL A 195 8.10 -17.04 6.71
N THR A 196 9.06 -16.57 7.50
CA THR A 196 8.89 -16.30 8.94
C THR A 196 8.66 -14.83 9.25
N GLY A 197 8.48 -14.00 8.23
CA GLY A 197 8.12 -12.58 8.38
C GLY A 197 8.32 -11.80 7.09
N CYS A 198 7.59 -10.72 6.91
CA CYS A 198 7.84 -9.78 5.84
C CYS A 198 7.25 -8.41 6.18
N GLU A 199 7.58 -7.43 5.36
CA GLU A 199 6.76 -6.25 5.14
C GLU A 199 6.11 -6.36 3.76
N ILE A 200 4.83 -6.00 3.68
CA ILE A 200 4.04 -5.98 2.45
C ILE A 200 3.40 -4.62 2.30
N ASP A 201 3.86 -3.86 1.30
CA ASP A 201 3.23 -2.60 0.93
C ASP A 201 2.01 -2.90 0.07
N VAL A 202 0.82 -2.74 0.65
CA VAL A 202 -0.43 -2.80 -0.10
C VAL A 202 -0.50 -1.62 -1.07
N PHE A 203 -0.05 -0.44 -0.65
CA PHE A 203 0.40 0.58 -1.58
C PHE A 203 1.36 1.58 -0.91
N GLU A 204 2.21 2.18 -1.72
CA GLU A 204 2.91 3.44 -1.43
C GLU A 204 2.83 4.36 -2.65
N THR A 205 3.01 5.67 -2.43
CA THR A 205 3.34 6.60 -3.52
C THR A 205 4.11 7.79 -3.01
N LYS A 206 5.22 8.10 -3.68
CA LYS A 206 6.10 9.26 -3.37
C LYS A 206 6.30 10.17 -4.57
N TYR A 207 5.55 9.92 -5.63
CA TYR A 207 5.77 10.59 -6.91
C TYR A 207 5.08 11.93 -6.94
N ASP A 208 5.81 12.90 -7.49
CA ASP A 208 5.34 14.26 -7.67
C ASP A 208 4.00 14.29 -8.44
N ILE A 209 3.07 15.10 -7.94
CA ILE A 209 1.79 15.42 -8.58
C ILE A 209 1.93 16.55 -9.62
N GLY A 210 3.05 16.54 -10.34
CA GLY A 210 3.32 17.42 -11.48
C GLY A 210 2.57 16.94 -12.73
N PRO A 211 1.94 17.84 -13.51
CA PRO A 211 1.13 17.48 -14.68
C PRO A 211 1.92 16.80 -15.81
N SER A 212 3.25 16.81 -15.75
CA SER A 212 4.14 16.15 -16.72
C SER A 212 4.70 14.81 -16.24
N SER A 213 4.41 14.38 -15.01
CA SER A 213 4.88 13.11 -14.49
C SER A 213 4.01 11.96 -15.01
N PRO A 214 4.58 10.94 -15.68
CA PRO A 214 3.82 9.76 -16.06
C PRO A 214 3.38 8.94 -14.84
N TYR A 215 3.92 9.23 -13.66
CA TYR A 215 3.57 8.58 -12.38
C TYR A 215 2.45 9.30 -11.62
N MET A 216 1.94 10.42 -12.16
CA MET A 216 0.78 11.09 -11.59
C MET A 216 -0.40 10.11 -11.50
N ASN A 217 -1.11 10.13 -10.37
CA ASN A 217 -2.21 9.22 -10.05
C ASN A 217 -1.82 7.73 -9.96
N SER A 218 -0.54 7.39 -9.80
CA SER A 218 -0.10 6.01 -9.61
C SER A 218 0.37 5.72 -8.19
N VAL A 219 0.22 4.45 -7.80
CA VAL A 219 0.82 3.86 -6.60
C VAL A 219 1.69 2.68 -7.01
N TYR A 220 2.51 2.17 -6.10
CA TYR A 220 3.28 0.95 -6.29
C TYR A 220 3.12 0.00 -5.10
N HIS A 221 3.48 -1.26 -5.34
CA HIS A 221 3.44 -2.34 -4.35
C HIS A 221 4.85 -2.93 -4.22
N THR A 222 5.24 -3.28 -3.00
CA THR A 222 6.54 -3.88 -2.72
C THR A 222 6.39 -4.95 -1.64
N ILE A 223 7.25 -5.96 -1.69
CA ILE A 223 7.48 -6.87 -0.56
C ILE A 223 8.92 -6.71 -0.11
N HIS A 224 9.13 -6.71 1.20
CA HIS A 224 10.43 -6.60 1.86
C HIS A 224 10.65 -7.82 2.75
N VAL A 225 11.85 -8.41 2.69
CA VAL A 225 12.23 -9.58 3.49
C VAL A 225 13.68 -9.45 3.97
N ASP A 226 14.01 -10.26 4.97
CA ASP A 226 15.35 -10.53 5.51
C ASP A 226 16.04 -9.33 6.15
N SER A 227 15.25 -8.47 6.80
CA SER A 227 15.66 -7.26 7.55
C SER A 227 15.77 -5.97 6.74
N TYR A 228 16.08 -4.86 7.42
CA TYR A 228 16.32 -3.53 6.84
C TYR A 228 17.81 -3.16 6.72
N ASN A 229 18.73 -4.10 6.93
CA ASN A 229 20.17 -3.85 6.85
C ASN A 229 20.78 -4.45 5.57
N GLU A 230 22.06 -4.86 5.63
CA GLU A 230 22.77 -5.50 4.51
C GLU A 230 22.11 -6.77 3.95
N TYR A 231 21.24 -7.45 4.70
CA TYR A 231 20.52 -8.64 4.25
C TYR A 231 19.19 -8.33 3.55
N HIS A 232 18.77 -7.06 3.52
CA HIS A 232 17.49 -6.64 2.97
C HIS A 232 17.31 -7.06 1.51
N ARG A 233 16.16 -7.68 1.23
CA ARG A 233 15.71 -7.98 -0.13
C ARG A 233 14.32 -7.41 -0.35
N SER A 234 14.05 -6.92 -1.56
CA SER A 234 12.74 -6.42 -1.93
C SER A 234 12.35 -6.74 -3.39
N GLU A 235 11.04 -6.81 -3.65
CA GLU A 235 10.48 -6.99 -4.99
C GLU A 235 9.33 -6.00 -5.25
N MET A 236 9.65 -4.90 -5.95
CA MET A 236 8.64 -3.96 -6.43
C MET A 236 7.87 -4.55 -7.61
N GLN A 237 6.55 -4.49 -7.54
CA GLN A 237 5.65 -5.11 -8.52
C GLN A 237 5.35 -4.21 -9.73
N GLY A 238 5.77 -2.95 -9.69
CA GLY A 238 5.52 -1.94 -10.73
C GLY A 238 4.63 -0.80 -10.23
N HIS A 239 4.24 0.07 -11.16
CA HIS A 239 3.36 1.19 -10.89
C HIS A 239 1.99 0.98 -11.52
N PHE A 240 0.94 1.38 -10.81
CA PHE A 240 -0.44 1.14 -11.21
C PHE A 240 -1.26 2.41 -11.01
N TYR A 241 -2.01 2.80 -12.04
CA TYR A 241 -2.91 3.95 -11.95
C TYR A 241 -4.10 3.65 -11.03
N ALA A 242 -4.48 4.66 -10.26
CA ALA A 242 -5.74 4.75 -9.54
C ALA A 242 -6.61 5.87 -10.13
N ASP A 243 -7.91 5.85 -9.85
CA ASP A 243 -8.87 6.78 -10.44
C ASP A 243 -8.89 8.09 -9.65
N ASN A 244 -8.14 9.10 -10.11
CA ASN A 244 -8.00 10.41 -9.47
C ASN A 244 -7.79 10.31 -7.94
N PRO A 245 -6.74 9.59 -7.48
CA PRO A 245 -6.61 9.17 -6.08
C PRO A 245 -6.47 10.31 -5.08
N TYR A 246 -6.18 11.52 -5.56
CA TYR A 246 -6.07 12.72 -4.73
C TYR A 246 -7.39 13.49 -4.58
N GLU A 247 -8.46 13.05 -5.24
CA GLU A 247 -9.77 13.73 -5.27
C GLU A 247 -10.93 12.77 -5.04
N GLN A 248 -10.73 11.47 -5.26
CA GLN A 248 -11.76 10.46 -5.19
C GLN A 248 -11.28 9.27 -4.38
N PHE A 249 -12.21 8.65 -3.66
CA PHE A 249 -11.93 7.43 -2.92
C PHE A 249 -11.59 6.30 -3.88
N ASN A 250 -10.48 5.64 -3.60
CA ASN A 250 -10.07 4.40 -4.24
C ASN A 250 -9.95 3.32 -3.17
N THR A 251 -10.11 2.05 -3.56
CA THR A 251 -9.77 0.91 -2.69
C THR A 251 -8.43 0.33 -3.09
N TYR A 252 -7.59 0.08 -2.09
CA TYR A 252 -6.30 -0.57 -2.24
C TYR A 252 -6.29 -1.80 -1.37
N GLY A 253 -6.07 -2.97 -1.95
CA GLY A 253 -6.15 -4.20 -1.18
C GLY A 253 -5.17 -5.29 -1.58
N LEU A 254 -5.00 -6.22 -0.66
CA LEU A 254 -4.08 -7.34 -0.74
C LEU A 254 -4.82 -8.62 -0.36
N GLU A 255 -4.90 -9.57 -1.27
CA GLU A 255 -5.22 -10.97 -0.97
C GLU A 255 -3.89 -11.71 -0.75
N TRP A 256 -3.72 -12.22 0.46
CA TRP A 256 -2.53 -12.97 0.88
C TRP A 256 -2.97 -14.34 1.37
N ASN A 257 -2.38 -15.38 0.78
CA ASN A 257 -2.69 -16.78 1.07
C ASN A 257 -1.43 -17.64 0.92
N PRO A 258 -1.46 -18.94 1.25
CA PRO A 258 -0.26 -19.80 1.17
C PRO A 258 0.43 -19.85 -0.22
N ASP A 259 -0.29 -19.55 -1.30
CA ASP A 259 0.22 -19.60 -2.66
C ASP A 259 0.85 -18.27 -3.12
N GLY A 260 0.57 -17.15 -2.44
CA GLY A 260 1.17 -15.86 -2.77
C GLY A 260 0.40 -14.63 -2.31
N TYR A 261 0.83 -13.52 -2.89
CA TYR A 261 0.34 -12.17 -2.67
C TYR A 261 -0.28 -11.63 -3.95
N ILE A 262 -1.45 -10.99 -3.84
CA ILE A 262 -2.23 -10.51 -4.96
C ILE A 262 -2.77 -9.14 -4.60
N TRP A 263 -2.38 -8.11 -5.35
CA TRP A 263 -2.81 -6.74 -5.08
C TRP A 263 -3.96 -6.33 -5.97
N TYR A 264 -4.79 -5.44 -5.45
CA TYR A 264 -5.98 -4.93 -6.11
C TYR A 264 -6.05 -3.42 -5.96
N ILE A 265 -6.46 -2.74 -7.04
CA ILE A 265 -6.95 -1.36 -7.01
C ILE A 265 -8.38 -1.38 -7.52
N ASN A 266 -9.32 -0.79 -6.77
CA ASN A 266 -10.75 -0.76 -7.11
C ASN A 266 -11.32 -2.16 -7.45
N GLY A 267 -10.85 -3.18 -6.72
CA GLY A 267 -11.26 -4.58 -6.90
C GLY A 267 -10.71 -5.27 -8.15
N ILE A 268 -9.75 -4.68 -8.86
CA ILE A 268 -9.10 -5.26 -10.05
C ILE A 268 -7.65 -5.60 -9.74
N GLU A 269 -7.25 -6.85 -9.99
CA GLU A 269 -5.88 -7.32 -9.74
C GLU A 269 -4.86 -6.49 -10.54
N THR A 270 -3.82 -6.02 -9.85
CA THR A 270 -2.69 -5.27 -10.41
C THR A 270 -1.47 -6.16 -10.60
N ALA A 271 -1.11 -6.90 -9.55
CA ALA A 271 0.09 -7.73 -9.51
C ALA A 271 -0.11 -8.99 -8.67
N ARG A 272 0.77 -9.96 -8.90
CA ARG A 272 0.82 -11.22 -8.16
C ARG A 272 2.24 -11.77 -8.08
N THR A 273 2.65 -12.20 -6.89
CA THR A 273 3.95 -12.84 -6.68
C THR A 273 3.92 -13.75 -5.45
N ASP A 274 4.87 -14.68 -5.36
CA ASP A 274 5.21 -15.41 -4.13
C ASP A 274 6.55 -14.92 -3.53
N PHE A 275 7.26 -14.04 -4.24
CA PHE A 275 8.64 -13.61 -3.99
C PHE A 275 9.63 -14.77 -3.66
N GLY A 276 9.32 -15.99 -4.11
CA GLY A 276 10.08 -17.19 -3.73
C GLY A 276 9.90 -17.66 -2.27
N GLY A 277 8.99 -17.04 -1.50
CA GLY A 277 8.73 -17.33 -0.10
C GLY A 277 7.53 -16.53 0.43
N VAL A 278 6.41 -17.22 0.69
CA VAL A 278 5.20 -16.58 1.21
C VAL A 278 5.20 -16.61 2.73
N CYS A 279 4.95 -15.46 3.34
CA CYS A 279 4.86 -15.27 4.77
C CYS A 279 3.76 -16.13 5.36
N ARG A 280 4.07 -16.74 6.51
CA ARG A 280 3.21 -17.69 7.23
C ARG A 280 2.99 -17.32 8.68
N VAL A 281 3.39 -16.12 9.07
CA VAL A 281 3.20 -15.57 10.41
C VAL A 281 2.24 -14.39 10.34
N PRO A 282 1.48 -14.07 11.40
CA PRO A 282 0.63 -12.89 11.42
C PRO A 282 1.38 -11.59 11.14
N LEU A 283 0.74 -10.67 10.42
CA LEU A 283 1.19 -9.31 10.20
C LEU A 283 0.16 -8.33 10.76
N TYR A 284 0.61 -7.18 11.24
CA TYR A 284 -0.27 -6.09 11.68
C TYR A 284 -0.31 -4.95 10.64
N PRO A 285 -1.51 -4.43 10.32
CA PRO A 285 -1.69 -3.24 9.48
C PRO A 285 -1.09 -1.94 10.03
N ILE A 286 -0.57 -1.12 9.12
CA ILE A 286 -0.10 0.25 9.32
C ILE A 286 -0.69 1.19 8.26
N ILE A 287 -1.17 2.35 8.70
CA ILE A 287 -1.58 3.48 7.85
C ILE A 287 -0.68 4.66 8.20
N SER A 288 0.05 5.19 7.22
CA SER A 288 1.04 6.25 7.49
C SER A 288 1.22 7.22 6.33
N VAL A 289 1.85 8.35 6.63
CA VAL A 289 2.40 9.25 5.61
C VAL A 289 3.86 9.53 5.94
N GLY A 290 4.78 9.01 5.15
CA GLY A 290 6.18 9.39 5.17
C GLY A 290 6.40 10.82 4.63
N MET A 291 7.55 11.41 4.91
CA MET A 291 7.96 12.70 4.35
C MET A 291 9.38 12.64 3.79
N ALA A 292 9.63 13.33 2.69
CA ALA A 292 10.93 13.54 2.09
C ALA A 292 11.30 15.03 2.09
N ASP A 293 12.59 15.34 1.89
CA ASP A 293 13.13 16.71 2.03
C ASP A 293 12.42 17.75 1.17
N ASN A 294 11.89 17.37 0.00
CA ASN A 294 11.15 18.28 -0.87
C ASN A 294 9.73 18.61 -0.39
N VAL A 295 9.28 18.11 0.77
CA VAL A 295 8.00 18.50 1.40
C VAL A 295 7.91 20.02 1.62
N ALA A 296 9.05 20.70 1.82
CA ALA A 296 9.09 22.15 1.96
C ALA A 296 8.67 22.91 0.69
N ASN A 297 8.74 22.27 -0.48
CA ASN A 297 8.29 22.83 -1.75
C ASN A 297 6.82 22.51 -2.06
N ASN A 298 6.16 21.73 -1.19
CA ASN A 298 4.81 21.28 -1.41
C ASN A 298 3.80 22.43 -1.28
N ARG A 299 3.38 22.96 -2.44
CA ARG A 299 2.39 24.04 -2.56
C ARG A 299 0.96 23.66 -2.16
N PHE A 300 0.71 22.38 -1.88
CA PHE A 300 -0.60 21.87 -1.49
C PHE A 300 -0.74 21.72 0.04
N LEU A 301 0.28 22.09 0.82
CA LEU A 301 0.17 22.10 2.28
C LEU A 301 -0.74 23.24 2.77
N PRO A 302 -1.54 23.03 3.84
CA PRO A 302 -1.73 21.75 4.53
C PRO A 302 -2.48 20.74 3.65
N ALA A 303 -2.06 19.48 3.74
CA ALA A 303 -2.65 18.36 2.99
C ALA A 303 -3.31 17.36 3.95
N GLU A 304 -4.19 16.52 3.43
CA GLU A 304 -4.95 15.55 4.21
C GLU A 304 -4.94 14.18 3.53
N PHE A 305 -4.60 13.14 4.27
CA PHE A 305 -4.83 11.75 3.89
C PHE A 305 -6.15 11.30 4.52
N VAL A 306 -7.18 11.10 3.70
CA VAL A 306 -8.55 10.81 4.14
C VAL A 306 -8.81 9.32 4.01
N VAL A 307 -9.20 8.67 5.10
CA VAL A 307 -9.45 7.23 5.17
C VAL A 307 -10.89 6.99 5.60
N ASP A 308 -11.63 6.26 4.77
CA ASP A 308 -13.02 5.88 5.01
C ASP A 308 -13.12 4.62 5.87
N TYR A 309 -12.40 3.57 5.49
CA TYR A 309 -12.33 2.35 6.31
C TYR A 309 -11.02 1.60 6.10
N LEU A 310 -10.69 0.77 7.09
CA LEU A 310 -9.85 -0.41 6.94
C LEU A 310 -10.70 -1.65 7.23
N ARG A 311 -10.75 -2.58 6.29
CA ARG A 311 -11.43 -3.87 6.45
C ARG A 311 -10.48 -5.01 6.20
N VAL A 312 -10.55 -6.02 7.06
CA VAL A 312 -9.76 -7.25 6.99
C VAL A 312 -10.70 -8.44 7.03
N TYR A 313 -10.50 -9.36 6.10
CA TYR A 313 -11.33 -10.53 5.89
C TYR A 313 -10.50 -11.80 5.99
N GLN A 314 -11.06 -12.84 6.59
CA GLN A 314 -10.45 -14.17 6.66
C GLN A 314 -11.07 -15.08 5.60
N TYR A 315 -10.29 -15.99 5.01
CA TYR A 315 -10.85 -17.04 4.15
C TYR A 315 -11.81 -17.94 4.93
N LYS A 316 -12.91 -18.34 4.29
CA LYS A 316 -13.84 -19.34 4.83
C LYS A 316 -13.21 -20.72 5.01
N ASP A 317 -12.34 -21.09 4.07
CA ASP A 317 -11.79 -22.44 3.96
C ASP A 317 -10.30 -22.54 4.37
N ILE A 318 -9.66 -21.40 4.70
CA ILE A 318 -8.28 -21.36 5.18
C ILE A 318 -8.29 -20.67 6.55
N PRO A 319 -8.18 -21.42 7.66
CA PRO A 319 -8.06 -20.82 8.97
C PRO A 319 -6.72 -20.08 9.11
N SER A 320 -6.69 -19.01 9.89
CA SER A 320 -5.42 -18.44 10.35
C SER A 320 -4.71 -19.50 11.22
N PRO A 321 -3.41 -19.78 10.99
CA PRO A 321 -2.63 -20.74 11.77
C PRO A 321 -2.56 -20.42 13.26
#